data_AF-A0A7J4VB09-F1
#
_entry.id   AF-A0A7J4VB09-F1
#
_cell.length_a   1.000
_cell.length_b   1.000
_cell.length_c   1.000
_cell.angle_alpha   90.00
_cell.angle_beta   90.00
_cell.angle_gamma   90.00
#
_symmetry.space_group_name_H-M   'P 1'
#
loop_
_entity.id
_entity.type
_entity.pdbx_description
1 polymer ?
#
loop_
_entity_poly.entity_id
_entity_poly.type
_entity_poly.pdbx_seq_one_letter_code
_entity_poly.pdbx_strand_id
1 'polypeptide(L)'
;MHKRTVFVIPFVLLALYMAGCGKEEVKEPAGNLPPAYEIAKMDTIPQFDSLKVYDLVRKQVEFGPRVSGKPSYDKTKEFLVSELQKTGAKVTRQDFEATVPWGERLKFTNIIASFKPELDKRILLCAHWDSRPHADQEVDSSKHKTPIP
;
A
#
# COMPACT_ATOMS: atom_id res chain seq x y z
N MET A 1 -33.06 50.99 43.95
CA MET A 1 -33.38 49.61 43.53
C MET A 1 -33.32 49.53 42.01
N HIS A 2 -32.51 48.59 41.51
CA HIS A 2 -32.51 47.94 40.18
C HIS A 2 -32.98 48.75 38.95
N LYS A 3 -32.04 49.05 38.04
CA LYS A 3 -32.21 49.11 36.56
C LYS A 3 -30.89 49.49 35.88
N ARG A 4 -29.89 48.59 35.86
CA ARG A 4 -28.70 48.72 34.98
C ARG A 4 -28.35 47.44 34.21
N THR A 5 -29.04 46.34 34.48
CA THR A 5 -28.67 45.01 33.94
C THR A 5 -29.32 44.66 32.60
N VAL A 6 -30.23 45.50 32.06
CA VAL A 6 -30.99 45.16 30.83
C VAL A 6 -30.29 45.63 29.54
N PHE A 7 -29.40 46.62 29.59
CA PHE A 7 -28.69 47.12 28.40
C PHE A 7 -27.36 46.40 28.10
N VAL A 8 -26.81 45.65 29.05
CA VAL A 8 -25.53 44.93 28.87
C VAL A 8 -25.74 43.60 28.12
N ILE A 9 -26.88 42.95 28.35
CA ILE A 9 -27.22 41.64 27.74
C ILE A 9 -27.35 41.72 26.19
N PRO A 10 -28.04 42.70 25.58
CA PRO A 10 -28.11 42.77 24.12
C PRO A 10 -26.75 43.17 23.49
N PHE A 11 -25.89 43.88 24.23
CA PHE A 11 -24.56 44.26 23.74
C PHE A 11 -23.58 43.07 23.74
N VAL A 12 -23.66 42.20 24.75
CA VAL A 12 -22.85 40.98 24.83
C VAL A 12 -23.30 39.94 23.79
N LEU A 13 -24.61 39.82 23.54
CA LEU A 13 -25.15 38.93 22.50
C LEU A 13 -24.81 39.41 21.08
N LEU A 14 -24.78 40.73 20.83
CA LEU A 14 -24.34 41.29 19.55
C LEU A 14 -22.84 41.10 19.31
N ALA A 15 -22.01 41.21 20.37
CA ALA A 15 -20.58 40.93 20.29
C ALA A 15 -20.27 39.45 20.01
N LEU A 16 -21.05 38.53 20.57
CA LEU A 16 -20.94 37.09 20.29
C LEU A 16 -21.41 36.72 18.87
N TYR A 17 -22.39 37.45 18.32
CA TYR A 17 -22.83 37.25 16.93
C TYR A 17 -21.77 37.68 15.90
N MET A 18 -21.00 38.73 16.20
CA MET A 18 -19.91 39.23 15.33
C MET A 18 -18.62 38.41 15.44
N ALA A 19 -18.45 37.59 16.49
CA ALA A 19 -17.29 36.71 16.65
C ALA A 19 -17.47 35.32 15.96
N GLY A 20 -18.66 35.03 15.42
CA GLY A 20 -19.02 33.73 14.84
C GLY A 20 -18.68 33.53 13.36
N CYS A 21 -17.99 34.48 12.71
CA CYS A 21 -17.58 34.37 11.30
C CYS A 21 -16.07 34.53 11.15
N GLY A 22 -15.32 33.61 11.76
CA GLY A 22 -14.02 33.24 11.22
C GLY A 22 -14.28 32.39 9.97
N LYS A 23 -14.18 32.99 8.78
CA LYS A 23 -13.86 32.18 7.60
C LYS A 23 -12.50 31.56 7.89
N GLU A 24 -12.46 30.29 8.28
CA GLU A 24 -11.26 29.51 8.03
C GLU A 24 -11.09 29.53 6.52
N GLU A 25 -10.14 30.34 6.05
CA GLU A 25 -9.51 30.06 4.76
C GLU A 25 -8.94 28.66 4.90
N VAL A 26 -9.68 27.68 4.37
CA VAL A 26 -9.06 26.46 3.89
C VAL A 26 -8.08 26.96 2.85
N LYS A 27 -6.82 27.15 3.27
CA LYS A 27 -5.72 27.15 2.33
C LYS A 27 -5.88 25.82 1.61
N GLU A 28 -6.37 25.86 0.38
CA GLU A 28 -6.01 24.82 -0.55
C GLU A 28 -4.52 24.61 -0.36
N PRO A 29 -4.04 23.36 -0.19
CA PRO A 29 -2.62 23.14 -0.12
C PRO A 29 -2.08 23.71 -1.43
N ALA A 30 -1.51 24.92 -1.36
CA ALA A 30 -0.75 25.51 -2.43
C ALA A 30 0.21 24.40 -2.81
N GLY A 31 0.04 23.87 -4.02
CA GLY A 31 0.64 22.64 -4.46
C GLY A 31 2.16 22.74 -4.36
N ASN A 32 2.68 22.48 -3.17
CA ASN A 32 4.03 22.03 -2.93
C ASN A 32 4.05 20.58 -3.41
N LEU A 33 3.85 20.41 -4.72
CA LEU A 33 4.52 19.33 -5.40
C LEU A 33 5.99 19.47 -4.97
N PRO A 34 6.61 18.43 -4.40
CA PRO A 34 8.03 18.49 -4.11
C PRO A 34 8.74 19.01 -5.37
N PRO A 35 9.75 19.89 -5.22
CA PRO A 35 10.46 20.45 -6.38
C PRO A 35 10.77 19.31 -7.34
N ALA A 36 10.43 19.51 -8.62
CA ALA A 36 10.66 18.53 -9.67
C ALA A 36 12.08 17.98 -9.47
N TYR A 37 12.14 16.71 -9.12
CA TYR A 37 13.37 16.07 -8.71
C TYR A 37 14.33 16.17 -9.90
N GLU A 38 15.51 16.76 -9.69
CA GLU A 38 16.58 16.60 -10.67
C GLU A 38 16.93 15.12 -10.68
N ILE A 39 16.44 14.41 -11.70
CA ILE A 39 16.87 13.05 -11.98
C ILE A 39 18.36 13.16 -12.23
N ALA A 40 19.15 12.60 -11.31
CA ALA A 40 20.58 12.44 -11.54
C ALA A 40 20.75 11.85 -12.93
N LYS A 41 21.48 12.55 -13.79
CA LYS A 41 21.66 12.15 -15.19
C LYS A 41 22.32 10.79 -15.17
N MET A 42 21.55 9.76 -15.50
CA MET A 42 22.05 8.40 -15.55
C MET A 42 22.60 8.19 -16.95
N ASP A 43 23.91 7.97 -17.07
CA ASP A 43 24.58 7.87 -18.37
C ASP A 43 24.01 6.74 -19.23
N THR A 44 23.46 5.70 -18.59
CA THR A 44 22.72 4.61 -19.24
C THR A 44 21.58 4.11 -18.37
N ILE A 45 20.41 3.89 -18.97
CA ILE A 45 19.29 3.19 -18.34
C ILE A 45 19.53 1.68 -18.54
N PRO A 46 19.52 0.86 -17.47
CA PRO A 46 19.64 -0.59 -17.62
C PRO A 46 18.58 -1.14 -18.56
N GLN A 47 18.99 -2.02 -19.48
CA GLN A 47 18.06 -2.68 -20.39
C GLN A 47 17.19 -3.68 -19.62
N PHE A 48 15.88 -3.65 -19.87
CA PHE A 48 14.93 -4.61 -19.33
C PHE A 48 14.95 -5.91 -20.15
N ASP A 49 15.16 -7.04 -19.48
CA ASP A 49 15.15 -8.37 -20.09
C ASP A 49 13.77 -9.03 -19.88
N SER A 50 12.93 -8.98 -20.91
CA SER A 50 11.57 -9.51 -20.86
C SER A 50 11.51 -11.03 -20.77
N LEU A 51 12.50 -11.75 -21.34
CA LEU A 51 12.53 -13.22 -21.29
C LEU A 51 12.85 -13.70 -19.88
N LYS A 52 13.82 -13.04 -19.23
CA LYS A 52 14.12 -13.31 -17.82
C LYS A 52 12.91 -13.06 -16.92
N VAL A 53 12.18 -11.96 -17.14
CA VAL A 53 10.97 -11.66 -16.34
C VAL A 53 9.86 -12.67 -16.60
N TYR A 54 9.65 -13.09 -17.86
CA TYR A 54 8.70 -14.14 -18.18
C TYR A 54 9.01 -15.44 -17.43
N ASP A 55 10.27 -15.85 -17.37
CA ASP A 55 10.70 -17.05 -16.64
C ASP A 55 10.46 -16.95 -15.13
N LEU A 56 10.65 -15.77 -14.53
CA LEU A 56 10.34 -15.53 -13.12
C LEU A 56 8.83 -15.67 -12.84
N VAL A 57 7.98 -15.18 -13.75
CA VAL A 57 6.51 -15.31 -13.63
C VAL A 57 6.11 -16.78 -13.81
N ARG A 58 6.60 -17.43 -14.86
CA ARG A 58 6.38 -18.86 -15.12
C ARG A 58 6.76 -19.69 -13.89
N LYS A 59 7.90 -19.39 -13.25
CA LYS A 59 8.35 -20.15 -12.08
C LYS A 59 7.41 -20.02 -10.88
N GLN A 60 6.83 -18.83 -10.65
CA GLN A 60 5.84 -18.63 -9.60
C GLN A 60 4.58 -19.47 -9.86
N VAL A 61 4.08 -19.48 -11.11
CA VAL A 61 2.89 -20.25 -11.51
C VAL A 61 3.15 -21.77 -11.41
N GLU A 62 4.36 -22.24 -11.73
CA GLU A 62 4.74 -23.66 -11.62
C GLU A 62 4.60 -24.23 -10.20
N PHE A 63 4.69 -23.41 -9.15
CA PHE A 63 4.48 -23.88 -7.79
C PHE A 63 3.01 -24.20 -7.49
N GLY A 64 2.10 -23.71 -8.32
CA GLY A 64 0.65 -23.74 -8.12
C GLY A 64 0.12 -22.47 -7.44
N PRO A 65 -1.22 -22.36 -7.27
CA PRO A 65 -1.85 -21.18 -6.68
C PRO A 65 -1.27 -20.83 -5.31
N ARG A 66 -0.80 -19.60 -5.12
CA ARG A 66 -0.14 -19.12 -3.88
C ARG A 66 -1.16 -18.70 -2.83
N VAL A 67 -2.10 -19.57 -2.51
CA VAL A 67 -3.07 -19.35 -1.43
C VAL A 67 -2.38 -19.62 -0.09
N SER A 68 -2.54 -18.72 0.88
CA SER A 68 -2.00 -18.90 2.23
C SER A 68 -2.34 -20.28 2.81
N GLY A 69 -1.37 -20.90 3.49
CA GLY A 69 -1.48 -22.25 4.05
C GLY A 69 -1.28 -23.40 3.06
N LYS A 70 -1.09 -23.14 1.77
CA LYS A 70 -0.73 -24.17 0.77
C LYS A 70 0.79 -24.30 0.61
N PRO A 71 1.32 -25.50 0.26
CA PRO A 71 2.75 -25.67 -0.01
C PRO A 71 3.32 -24.77 -1.12
N SER A 72 2.48 -24.42 -2.09
CA SER A 72 2.79 -23.49 -3.19
C SER A 72 3.13 -22.07 -2.69
N TYR A 73 2.44 -21.61 -1.65
CA TYR A 73 2.69 -20.32 -1.01
C TYR A 73 4.10 -20.25 -0.41
N ASP A 74 4.49 -21.27 0.37
CA ASP A 74 5.82 -21.31 0.98
C ASP A 74 6.93 -21.48 -0.06
N LYS A 75 6.74 -22.34 -1.07
CA LYS A 75 7.70 -22.48 -2.16
C LYS A 75 7.91 -21.16 -2.91
N THR A 76 6.83 -20.44 -3.20
CA THR A 76 6.89 -19.15 -3.88
C THR A 76 7.55 -18.08 -3.00
N LYS A 77 7.21 -18.04 -1.71
CA LYS A 77 7.86 -17.14 -0.73
C LYS A 77 9.37 -17.32 -0.69
N GLU A 78 9.83 -18.57 -0.55
CA GLU A 78 11.27 -18.86 -0.51
C GLU A 78 11.96 -18.54 -1.84
N PHE A 79 11.29 -18.82 -2.97
CA PHE A 79 11.77 -18.44 -4.29
C PHE A 79 11.95 -16.92 -4.43
N LEU A 80 10.92 -16.14 -4.09
CA LEU A 80 10.97 -14.68 -4.15
C LEU A 80 12.06 -14.10 -3.25
N VAL A 81 12.19 -14.61 -2.01
CA VAL A 81 13.26 -14.19 -1.10
C VAL A 81 14.63 -14.49 -1.70
N SER A 82 14.82 -15.70 -2.25
CA SER A 82 16.08 -16.09 -2.88
C SER A 82 16.42 -15.20 -4.08
N GLU A 83 15.47 -14.95 -4.98
CA GLU A 83 15.68 -14.08 -6.14
C GLU A 83 15.99 -12.63 -5.74
N LEU A 84 15.28 -12.09 -4.75
CA LEU A 84 15.56 -10.74 -4.24
C LEU A 84 16.92 -10.65 -3.56
N GLN A 85 17.35 -11.67 -2.81
CA GLN A 85 18.69 -11.70 -2.21
C GLN A 85 19.80 -11.71 -3.26
N LYS A 86 19.63 -12.41 -4.39
CA LYS A 86 20.60 -12.44 -5.50
C LYS A 86 20.85 -11.05 -6.12
N THR A 87 19.92 -10.11 -5.96
CA THR A 87 20.10 -8.72 -6.44
C THR A 87 21.01 -7.87 -5.54
N GLY A 88 21.41 -8.38 -4.36
CA GLY A 88 22.15 -7.62 -3.35
C GLY A 88 21.26 -6.76 -2.45
N ALA A 89 19.94 -6.87 -2.55
CA ALA A 89 19.02 -6.20 -1.64
C ALA A 89 19.11 -6.77 -0.22
N LYS A 90 18.94 -5.90 0.78
CA LYS A 90 18.63 -6.32 2.15
C LYS A 90 17.18 -6.78 2.20
N VAL A 91 16.96 -8.09 2.31
CA VAL A 91 15.61 -8.68 2.33
C VAL A 91 15.17 -8.95 3.76
N THR A 92 14.00 -8.43 4.13
CA THR A 92 13.31 -8.74 5.39
C THR A 92 11.96 -9.38 5.11
N ARG A 93 11.55 -10.28 6.01
CA ARG A 93 10.22 -10.89 6.02
C ARG A 93 9.43 -10.24 7.15
N GLN A 94 8.22 -9.80 6.85
CA GLN A 94 7.28 -9.31 7.84
C GLN A 94 6.07 -10.24 7.83
N ASP A 95 6.04 -11.15 8.79
CA ASP A 95 4.93 -12.08 8.99
C ASP A 95 3.80 -11.38 9.75
N PHE A 96 2.57 -11.65 9.33
CA PHE A 96 1.36 -11.12 9.97
C PHE A 96 0.19 -12.08 9.82
N GLU A 97 -0.87 -11.83 10.58
CA GLU A 97 -2.13 -12.56 10.46
C GLU A 97 -3.26 -11.58 10.13
N ALA A 98 -4.16 -11.98 9.25
CA ALA A 98 -5.33 -11.18 8.88
C ALA A 98 -6.57 -12.06 8.77
N THR A 99 -7.71 -11.50 9.16
CA THR A 99 -9.02 -12.11 8.92
C THR A 99 -9.44 -11.81 7.50
N VAL A 100 -9.63 -12.85 6.69
CA VAL A 100 -10.12 -12.74 5.32
C VAL A 100 -11.65 -12.57 5.28
N PRO A 101 -12.25 -12.10 4.18
CA PRO A 101 -13.68 -11.76 4.13
C PRO A 101 -14.66 -12.89 4.50
N TRP A 102 -14.24 -14.15 4.39
CA TRP A 102 -15.04 -15.32 4.80
C TRP A 102 -14.81 -15.77 6.26
N GLY A 103 -14.11 -14.98 7.07
CA GLY A 103 -14.00 -15.13 8.52
C GLY A 103 -12.83 -15.97 9.03
N GLU A 104 -12.08 -16.63 8.14
CA GLU A 104 -10.87 -17.35 8.51
C GLU A 104 -9.73 -16.38 8.87
N ARG A 105 -8.87 -16.74 9.83
CA ARG A 105 -7.65 -15.99 10.15
C ARG A 105 -6.45 -16.68 9.53
N LEU A 106 -5.82 -16.02 8.55
CA LEU A 106 -4.74 -16.58 7.73
C LEU A 106 -3.41 -15.90 8.03
N LYS A 107 -2.32 -16.64 7.82
CA LYS A 107 -0.93 -16.16 7.95
C LYS A 107 -0.43 -15.63 6.62
N PHE A 108 0.18 -14.47 6.63
CA PHE A 108 0.74 -13.82 5.46
C PHE A 108 2.16 -13.36 5.73
N THR A 109 2.92 -13.11 4.66
CA THR A 109 4.29 -12.61 4.72
C THR A 109 4.46 -11.52 3.68
N ASN A 110 4.75 -10.30 4.13
CA ASN A 110 5.31 -9.27 3.27
C ASN A 110 6.81 -9.55 3.08
N ILE A 111 7.28 -9.48 1.84
CA ILE A 111 8.72 -9.61 1.50
C ILE A 111 9.20 -8.21 1.10
N ILE A 112 10.13 -7.66 1.88
CA ILE A 112 10.61 -6.29 1.71
C ILE A 112 12.08 -6.35 1.29
N ALA A 113 12.38 -5.95 0.07
CA ALA A 113 13.73 -5.84 -0.46
C ALA A 113 14.17 -4.38 -0.52
N SER A 114 15.23 -4.03 0.22
CA SER A 114 15.74 -2.67 0.31
C SER A 114 17.13 -2.54 -0.31
N PHE A 115 17.28 -1.60 -1.24
CA PHE A 115 18.58 -1.16 -1.77
C PHE A 115 18.99 0.14 -1.11
N LYS A 116 20.25 0.27 -0.68
CA LYS A 116 20.74 1.48 0.01
C LYS A 116 19.83 1.93 1.18
N PRO A 117 19.50 1.04 2.14
CA PRO A 117 18.50 1.31 3.20
C PRO A 117 18.81 2.53 4.09
N GLU A 118 20.04 3.01 4.08
CA GLU A 118 20.52 4.20 4.80
C GLU A 118 20.04 5.53 4.22
N LEU A 119 19.50 5.56 3.01
CA LEU A 119 19.01 6.80 2.37
C LEU A 119 17.59 7.17 2.84
N ASP A 120 17.39 8.43 3.20
CA ASP A 120 16.09 8.98 3.62
C ASP A 120 15.09 9.12 2.46
N LYS A 121 15.58 9.48 1.27
CA LYS A 121 14.75 9.61 0.06
C LYS A 121 14.72 8.30 -0.69
N ARG A 122 13.52 7.73 -0.84
CA ARG A 122 13.34 6.37 -1.36
C ARG A 122 12.22 6.30 -2.37
N ILE A 123 12.32 5.35 -3.29
CA ILE A 123 11.24 4.96 -4.19
C ILE A 123 10.68 3.65 -3.69
N LEU A 124 9.35 3.56 -3.60
CA LEU A 124 8.64 2.34 -3.24
C LEU A 124 8.05 1.71 -4.50
N LEU A 125 8.45 0.47 -4.78
CA LEU A 125 7.84 -0.38 -5.80
C LEU A 125 7.14 -1.55 -5.10
N CYS A 126 5.88 -1.80 -5.44
CA CYS A 126 5.07 -2.84 -4.78
C CYS A 126 4.32 -3.67 -5.80
N ALA A 127 4.14 -4.94 -5.47
CA ALA A 127 3.24 -5.88 -6.12
C ALA A 127 2.70 -6.83 -5.05
N HIS A 128 1.49 -7.35 -5.26
CA HIS A 128 1.01 -8.51 -4.50
C HIS A 128 1.55 -9.80 -5.13
N TRP A 129 1.65 -10.88 -4.35
CA TRP A 129 2.23 -12.15 -4.83
C TRP A 129 1.38 -13.39 -4.51
N ASP A 130 0.38 -13.25 -3.65
CA ASP A 130 -0.58 -14.28 -3.30
C ASP A 130 -1.59 -14.55 -4.44
N SER A 131 -2.23 -15.71 -4.41
CA SER A 131 -3.34 -16.07 -5.31
C SER A 131 -4.68 -15.88 -4.62
N ARG A 132 -5.68 -15.42 -5.37
CA ARG A 132 -7.08 -15.47 -4.93
C ARG A 132 -7.52 -16.94 -4.78
N PRO A 133 -8.12 -17.35 -3.64
CA PRO A 133 -8.57 -18.73 -3.44
C PRO A 133 -9.86 -19.09 -4.20
N HIS A 134 -10.55 -18.10 -4.75
CA HIS A 134 -11.83 -18.25 -5.44
C HIS A 134 -11.79 -17.52 -6.79
N ALA A 135 -12.07 -18.24 -7.87
CA ALA A 135 -12.23 -17.70 -9.21
C ALA A 135 -13.69 -17.26 -9.44
N ASP A 136 -14.17 -16.34 -8.61
CA ASP A 136 -15.57 -15.90 -8.49
C ASP A 136 -16.13 -15.20 -9.73
N GLN A 137 -15.28 -14.87 -10.70
CA GLN A 137 -15.65 -14.27 -11.98
C GLN A 137 -15.58 -15.24 -13.18
N GLU A 138 -15.33 -16.54 -12.94
CA GLU A 138 -15.35 -17.54 -14.02
C GLU A 138 -16.74 -17.65 -14.65
N VAL A 139 -16.78 -17.81 -15.97
CA VAL A 139 -18.03 -18.06 -16.70
C VAL A 139 -18.65 -19.39 -16.28
N ASP A 140 -17.81 -20.39 -16.06
CA ASP A 140 -18.23 -21.67 -15.52
C ASP A 140 -18.32 -21.60 -14.00
N SER A 141 -19.55 -21.52 -13.48
CA SER A 141 -19.82 -21.42 -12.03
C SER A 141 -19.29 -22.59 -11.22
N SER A 142 -19.05 -23.76 -11.82
CA SER A 142 -18.46 -24.90 -11.11
C SER A 142 -17.02 -24.62 -10.65
N LYS A 143 -16.34 -23.64 -11.27
CA LYS A 143 -14.97 -23.24 -10.97
C LYS A 143 -14.85 -22.12 -9.94
N HIS A 144 -15.95 -21.50 -9.50
CA HIS A 144 -15.91 -20.35 -8.59
C HIS A 144 -15.17 -20.64 -7.27
N LYS A 145 -15.15 -21.90 -6.84
CA LYS A 145 -14.46 -22.33 -5.61
C LYS A 145 -13.01 -22.75 -5.84
N THR A 146 -12.50 -22.66 -7.07
CA THR A 146 -11.12 -23.01 -7.40
C THR A 146 -10.19 -21.80 -7.28
N PRO A 147 -8.93 -21.99 -6.86
CA PRO A 147 -7.96 -20.91 -6.80
C PRO A 147 -7.53 -20.41 -8.18
N ILE A 148 -7.17 -19.14 -8.26
CA ILE A 148 -6.57 -18.54 -9.46
C ILE A 148 -5.06 -18.85 -9.49
N PRO A 149 -4.52 -19.33 -10.63
CA PRO A 149 -3.10 -19.69 -10.79
C PRO A 149 -2.13 -18.62 -10.36
#